data_AF-A0AAE1S9K2-F1
#
_entry.id   AF-A0AAE1S9K2-F1
#
_cell.length_a   1.000
_cell.length_b   1.000
_cell.length_c   1.000
_cell.angle_alpha   90.00
_cell.angle_beta   90.00
_cell.angle_gamma   90.00
#
_symmetry.space_group_name_H-M   'P 1'
#
loop_
_entity.id
_entity.type
_entity.pdbx_description
1 polymer ?
#
loop_
_entity_poly.entity_id
_entity_poly.type
_entity_poly.pdbx_seq_one_letter_code
_entity_poly.pdbx_strand_id
1 'polypeptide(L)' 'MAKAFNKKVKPMIFKLGQLVLKRIFLHQNEAKGKFAPNWQEPYMVHRVLIGGALILAEMDGEVWPKAIYADAVKRYYI' A
#
# COMPACT_ATOMS: atom_id res chain seq x y z
N MET A 1 -22.89 -19.92 0.99
CA MET A 1 -22.34 -19.53 -0.33
C MET A 1 -21.06 -18.70 -0.24
N ALA A 2 -21.01 -17.58 0.50
CA ALA A 2 -19.82 -16.70 0.55
C ALA A 2 -18.48 -17.38 0.91
N LYS A 3 -18.49 -18.41 1.78
CA LYS A 3 -17.29 -19.20 2.13
C LYS A 3 -16.64 -19.91 0.93
N ALA A 4 -17.41 -20.36 -0.06
CA ALA A 4 -16.88 -21.05 -1.24
C ALA A 4 -16.18 -20.07 -2.21
N PHE A 5 -16.75 -18.87 -2.38
CA PHE A 5 -16.20 -17.82 -3.24
C PHE A 5 -14.97 -17.14 -2.63
N ASN A 6 -14.96 -16.92 -1.32
CA ASN A 6 -13.88 -16.20 -0.64
C ASN A 6 -12.66 -17.08 -0.29
N LYS A 7 -12.61 -18.34 -0.75
CA LYS A 7 -11.52 -19.28 -0.42
C LYS A 7 -10.13 -18.80 -0.84
N LYS A 8 -10.04 -17.94 -1.87
CA LYS A 8 -8.79 -17.36 -2.38
C LYS A 8 -8.48 -15.97 -1.81
N VAL A 9 -9.43 -15.35 -1.10
CA VAL A 9 -9.23 -14.02 -0.51
C VAL A 9 -8.42 -14.20 0.77
N LYS A 10 -7.15 -13.78 0.72
CA LYS A 10 -6.32 -13.66 1.92
C LYS A 10 -6.49 -12.25 2.47
N PRO A 11 -7.07 -12.06 3.67
CA PRO A 11 -7.19 -10.74 4.26
C PRO A 11 -5.80 -10.16 4.50
N MET A 12 -5.52 -9.03 3.87
CA MET A 12 -4.25 -8.32 4.01
C MET A 12 -4.38 -7.34 5.18
N ILE A 13 -3.96 -7.75 6.36
CA ILE A 13 -4.04 -6.94 7.58
C ILE A 13 -2.76 -6.13 7.73
N PHE A 14 -2.83 -4.80 7.73
CA PHE A 14 -1.67 -3.98 8.00
C PHE A 14 -1.63 -3.58 9.48
N LYS A 15 -0.44 -3.37 10.00
CA LYS A 15 -0.22 -2.83 11.35
C LYS A 15 0.40 -1.44 11.27
N LEU A 16 0.15 -0.63 12.28
CA LEU A 16 0.86 0.65 12.46
C LEU A 16 2.38 0.38 12.53
N GLY A 17 3.17 1.24 11.89
CA GLY A 17 4.62 1.09 11.81
C GLY A 17 5.11 0.05 10.79
N GLN A 18 4.22 -0.65 10.08
CA GLN A 18 4.63 -1.63 9.09
C GLN A 18 5.13 -0.96 7.81
N LEU A 19 6.24 -1.46 7.25
CA LEU A 19 6.74 -1.00 5.96
C LEU A 19 5.93 -1.55 4.80
N VAL A 20 5.60 -0.68 3.85
CA VAL A 20 4.81 -0.98 2.67
C VAL A 20 5.35 -0.25 1.46
N LEU A 21 5.23 -0.86 0.29
CA LEU A 21 5.48 -0.24 -1.00
C LEU A 21 4.16 0.22 -1.60
N LYS A 22 4.14 1.44 -2.12
CA LYS A 22 2.98 2.00 -2.83
C LYS A 22 3.09 1.71 -4.33
N ARG A 23 2.00 1.30 -4.96
CA ARG A 23 1.97 1.03 -6.40
C ARG A 23 2.00 2.33 -7.21
N ILE A 24 2.78 2.34 -8.28
CA ILE A 24 2.78 3.42 -9.27
C ILE A 24 1.66 3.14 -10.28
N PHE A 25 0.74 4.10 -10.42
CA PHE A 25 -0.33 4.01 -11.42
C PHE A 25 0.06 4.72 -12.72
N LEU A 26 -0.53 4.27 -13.84
CA LEU A 26 -0.24 4.80 -15.17
C LEU A 26 -0.54 6.29 -15.31
N HIS A 27 -1.43 6.86 -14.49
CA HIS A 27 -1.77 8.28 -14.52
C HIS A 27 -0.86 9.18 -13.66
N GLN A 28 0.06 8.61 -12.87
CA GLN A 28 0.95 9.39 -11.99
C GLN A 28 2.17 9.92 -12.76
N ASN A 29 2.67 11.10 -12.41
CA ASN A 29 3.82 11.75 -13.08
C ASN A 29 5.17 11.23 -12.56
N GLU A 30 5.34 9.92 -12.48
CA GLU A 30 6.62 9.29 -12.13
C GLU A 30 7.36 8.80 -13.36
N ALA A 31 8.67 8.59 -13.24
CA ALA A 31 9.53 8.12 -14.31
C ALA A 31 9.00 6.78 -14.86
N LYS A 32 8.42 6.82 -16.06
CA LYS A 32 7.87 5.66 -16.76
C LYS A 32 8.85 5.22 -17.84
N GLY A 33 9.27 3.98 -17.77
CA GLY A 33 10.09 3.33 -18.78
C GLY A 33 9.93 1.82 -18.68
N LYS A 34 10.34 1.10 -19.71
CA LYS A 34 10.24 -0.38 -19.74
C LYS A 34 10.93 -1.06 -18.56
N PHE A 35 11.93 -0.39 -17.98
CA PHE A 35 12.73 -0.84 -16.83
C PHE A 35 12.50 0.01 -15.57
N ALA A 36 11.52 0.90 -15.57
CA ALA A 36 11.18 1.67 -14.37
C ALA A 36 10.49 0.75 -13.34
N PRO A 37 10.69 0.99 -12.04
CA PRO A 37 10.00 0.25 -11.01
C PRO A 37 8.48 0.51 -11.07
N ASN A 38 7.68 -0.52 -10.79
CA ASN A 38 6.21 -0.41 -10.70
C ASN A 38 5.72 -0.06 -9.28
N TRP A 39 6.65 0.01 -8.34
CA TRP A 39 6.42 0.28 -6.92
C TRP A 39 7.32 1.45 -6.52
N GLN A 40 6.76 2.37 -5.75
CA GLN A 40 7.50 3.48 -5.16
C GLN A 40 8.36 2.99 -4.00
N GLU A 41 9.09 3.94 -3.44
CA GLU A 41 9.89 3.77 -2.24
C GLU A 41 9.08 3.23 -1.05
N PRO A 42 9.76 2.69 -0.03
CA PRO A 42 9.11 2.22 1.19
C PRO A 42 8.48 3.36 1.97
N TYR A 43 7.24 3.15 2.39
CA TYR A 43 6.52 4.00 3.32
C TYR A 43 6.22 3.22 4.60
N MET A 44 6.00 3.94 5.68
CA MET A 44 5.53 3.38 6.94
C MET A 44 4.01 3.57 7.08
N VAL A 45 3.29 2.56 7.55
CA VAL A 45 1.85 2.70 7.86
C VAL A 45 1.70 3.59 9.09
N HIS A 46 1.16 4.79 8.90
CA HIS A 46 0.90 5.74 9.97
C HIS A 46 -0.46 5.48 10.66
N ARG A 47 -1.51 5.15 9.90
CA ARG A 47 -2.82 4.80 10.47
C ARG A 47 -3.53 3.78 9.57
N VAL A 48 -4.22 2.83 10.20
CA VAL A 48 -5.13 1.89 9.52
C VAL A 48 -6.55 2.37 9.76
N LEU A 49 -7.30 2.61 8.68
CA LEU A 49 -8.69 3.05 8.72
C LEU A 49 -9.65 1.86 8.63
N ILE A 50 -10.86 2.04 9.14
CA ILE A 50 -11.96 1.08 8.98
C ILE A 50 -12.26 0.94 7.48
N GLY A 51 -12.34 -0.29 6.98
CA GLY A 51 -12.55 -0.58 5.55
C GLY A 51 -11.28 -0.85 4.74
N GLY A 52 -10.11 -0.91 5.38
CA GLY A 52 -8.87 -1.33 4.71
C GLY A 52 -8.15 -0.22 3.93
N ALA A 53 -8.50 1.04 4.20
CA ALA A 53 -7.70 2.18 3.76
C ALA A 53 -6.58 2.47 4.78
N LEU A 54 -5.48 3.04 4.30
CA LEU A 54 -4.27 3.29 5.05
C LEU A 54 -3.84 4.74 4.85
N ILE A 55 -3.34 5.35 5.91
CA ILE A 55 -2.58 6.59 5.87
C ILE A 55 -1.11 6.19 5.99
N LEU A 56 -0.30 6.65 5.06
CA LEU A 56 1.13 6.36 5.01
C LEU A 56 1.93 7.54 5.55
N ALA A 57 3.14 7.27 6.01
CA ALA A 57 4.16 8.26 6.29
C ALA A 57 5.43 7.89 5.53
N GLU A 58 6.17 8.89 5.08
CA GLU A 58 7.52 8.72 4.55
C GLU A 58 8.48 8.32 5.68
N MET A 59 9.66 7.84 5.29
CA MET A 59 10.67 7.33 6.23
C MET A 59 11.26 8.43 7.13
N ASP A 60 11.18 9.68 6.68
CA ASP A 60 11.55 10.89 7.42
C ASP A 60 10.44 11.36 8.40
N GLY A 61 9.28 10.72 8.38
CA GLY A 61 8.15 11.00 9.26
C GLY A 61 7.12 11.96 8.68
N GLU A 62 7.27 12.41 7.43
CA GLU A 62 6.24 13.22 6.78
C GLU A 62 4.98 12.36 6.54
N VAL A 63 3.85 12.79 7.10
CA VAL A 63 2.58 12.05 6.97
C VAL A 63 1.93 12.41 5.65
N TRP A 64 1.72 11.42 4.81
CA TRP A 64 0.92 11.57 3.60
C TRP A 64 -0.56 11.62 3.94
N PRO A 65 -1.24 12.77 3.79
CA PRO A 65 -2.62 12.93 4.27
C PRO A 65 -3.64 12.15 3.43
N LYS A 66 -3.24 11.67 2.25
CA LYS A 66 -4.11 10.94 1.32
C LYS A 66 -4.25 9.48 1.76
N ALA A 67 -5.49 9.06 2.01
CA ALA A 67 -5.81 7.66 2.25
C ALA A 67 -5.59 6.82 0.98
N ILE A 68 -4.97 5.66 1.14
CA ILE A 68 -4.66 4.69 0.08
C ILE A 68 -5.31 3.36 0.43
N TYR A 69 -5.94 2.72 -0.55
CA TYR A 69 -6.53 1.39 -0.36
C TYR A 69 -5.46 0.30 -0.23
N ALA A 70 -5.75 -0.72 0.58
CA ALA A 70 -4.88 -1.87 0.82
C ALA A 70 -4.43 -2.64 -0.44
N ASP A 71 -5.20 -2.57 -1.53
CA ASP A 71 -4.89 -3.21 -2.81
C ASP A 71 -3.80 -2.48 -3.61
N ALA A 72 -3.63 -1.19 -3.36
CA ALA A 72 -2.61 -0.33 -3.96
C ALA A 72 -1.28 -0.35 -3.20
N VAL A 73 -1.17 -1.16 -2.13
CA VAL A 73 0.06 -1.31 -1.35
C VAL A 73 0.48 -2.78 -1.23
N LYS A 74 1.77 -3.01 -1.03
CA LYS A 74 2.32 -4.33 -0.76
C LYS A 74 3.22 -4.26 0.46
N ARG A 75 3.19 -5.30 1.31
CA ARG A 75 4.12 -5.39 2.46
C ARG A 75 5.55 -5.45 1.95
N TYR A 76 6.40 -4.63 2.55
CA TYR A 76 7.85 -4.70 2.38
C TYR A 76 8.43 -5.58 3.49
N TYR A 77 9.29 -6.52 3.10
CA TYR A 77 10.02 -7.39 4.03
C TYR A 77 11.50 -7.03 3.92
N ILE A 78 12.13 -6.79 5.06
CA ILE A 78 13.58 -6.63 5.20
C ILE A 78 14.19 -8.02 5.38
#